data_AF-A0A818YPN2-F1
#
_entry.id   AF-A0A818YPN2-F1
#
_cell.length_a   1.000
_cell.length_b   1.000
_cell.length_c   1.000
_cell.angle_alpha   90.00
_cell.angle_beta   90.00
_cell.angle_gamma   90.00
#
_symmetry.space_group_name_H-M   'P 1'
#
loop_
_entity.id
_entity.type
_entity.pdbx_description
1 polymer ?
#
loop_
_entity_poly.entity_id
_entity_poly.type
_entity_poly.pdbx_seq_one_letter_code
_entity_poly.pdbx_strand_id
1 'polypeptide(L)'
;MQLNDRSFSRMLNQALRYEDQTEVKNYWFNYLELIWSALKQLPSAKGNVYQVVNGRIKENYPKKKIITWWGITSCTQVPDNILSEMLGKKSTLLKIKILNGKNISEYSCKSNETEIVLLPGTRLRVNNVSYNTNLGIDEIDLEEISDEMFQSDTNSNHTTKRTSKDGSFDKIWLECRFKDPEGTTIIKPNECEPYLTEPSGSIDRHILNRIMGSIFGLILGDALGAHVEFRPHTYLLANPVTDLRGGGTWGLEKGQFTDDGSMTLCLANSLVARRRFLPYDQLVRYKWWFRHGYMSSTGTCFDIGESTKKALCEFENRQTVFAQKYGISLEEIDFLSDEQLLEKFNVSCSSDGAAGNGVLMRLAPVPLFFCRNPEIAVKLSGVSGQITHGDMKAIDACRYYGALIVAIMHNTDKDQLLSEDFYLSKMKTWFNNKPLVSEIENVAKGSFKKDKGYDDGIRGKGYVVNSLEAALWAFWSTHSFKEGVLAAVNLGDDTDTTAAIYGQLAGAYYGYDKLPQEWINSVYSKRYIECLCKWIAYEGNQSYSKN
;
A
#
# COMPACT_ATOMS: atom_id res chain seq x y z
N MET A 1 41.56 -9.57 32.56
CA MET A 1 40.39 -8.76 32.16
C MET A 1 39.79 -9.41 30.92
N GLN A 2 38.77 -10.24 31.08
CA GLN A 2 38.11 -11.00 30.00
C GLN A 2 37.24 -10.04 29.16
N LEU A 3 37.60 -9.84 27.89
CA LEU A 3 36.72 -9.24 26.88
C LEU A 3 35.75 -10.33 26.39
N ASN A 4 34.63 -10.50 27.09
CA ASN A 4 33.55 -11.38 26.65
C ASN A 4 32.79 -10.76 25.47
N ASP A 5 33.14 -11.22 24.27
CA ASP A 5 32.28 -11.58 23.13
C ASP A 5 31.20 -10.60 22.62
N ARG A 6 31.59 -9.34 22.32
CA ARG A 6 30.85 -8.43 21.41
C ARG A 6 31.82 -7.66 20.50
N SER A 7 32.37 -8.31 19.48
CA SER A 7 33.16 -7.57 18.48
C SER A 7 32.23 -6.75 17.58
N PHE A 8 32.60 -5.48 17.31
CA PHE A 8 31.85 -4.56 16.45
C PHE A 8 31.46 -5.21 15.11
N SER A 9 32.39 -5.93 14.49
CA SER A 9 32.17 -6.67 13.24
C SER A 9 31.11 -7.77 13.37
N ARG A 10 31.06 -8.50 14.50
CA ARG A 10 30.03 -9.53 14.74
C ARG A 10 28.66 -8.91 14.91
N MET A 11 28.55 -7.81 15.66
CA MET A 11 27.28 -7.10 15.86
C MET A 11 26.78 -6.47 14.55
N LEU A 12 27.67 -5.85 13.78
CA LEU A 12 27.34 -5.27 12.48
C LEU A 12 26.89 -6.34 11.48
N ASN A 13 27.65 -7.44 11.35
CA ASN A 13 27.27 -8.54 10.48
C ASN A 13 26.00 -9.26 10.92
N GLN A 14 25.74 -9.34 12.23
CA GLN A 14 24.50 -9.88 12.75
C GLN A 14 23.33 -8.97 12.38
N ALA A 15 23.45 -7.66 12.60
CA ALA A 15 22.42 -6.68 12.24
C ALA A 15 22.16 -6.67 10.73
N LEU A 16 23.20 -6.72 9.89
CA LEU A 16 23.07 -6.78 8.43
C LEU A 16 22.43 -8.06 7.91
N ARG A 17 22.53 -9.18 8.65
CA ARG A 17 21.95 -10.48 8.30
C ARG A 17 20.61 -10.75 8.97
N TYR A 18 20.14 -9.84 9.83
CA TYR A 18 18.89 -9.98 10.56
C TYR A 18 17.72 -9.49 9.70
N GLU A 19 16.59 -10.19 9.77
CA GLU A 19 15.38 -9.85 9.01
C GLU A 19 14.74 -8.53 9.51
N ASP A 20 14.85 -8.26 10.82
CA ASP A 20 14.48 -6.98 11.41
C ASP A 20 15.63 -5.96 11.27
N GLN A 21 15.53 -5.09 10.27
CA GLN A 21 16.50 -4.03 10.01
C GLN A 21 16.31 -2.77 10.87
N THR A 22 15.45 -2.81 11.90
CA THR A 22 15.22 -1.67 12.80
C THR A 22 16.51 -1.27 13.54
N GLU A 23 17.30 -2.25 13.99
CA GLU A 23 18.61 -1.96 14.60
C GLU A 23 19.59 -1.34 13.60
N VAL A 24 19.54 -1.78 12.33
CA VAL A 24 20.39 -1.24 11.27
C VAL A 24 20.06 0.24 11.02
N LYS A 25 18.78 0.58 10.92
CA LYS A 25 18.31 1.96 10.68
C LYS A 25 18.57 2.88 11.87
N ASN A 26 18.36 2.40 13.09
CA ASN A 26 18.45 3.23 14.28
C ASN A 26 19.88 3.40 14.83
N TYR A 27 20.73 2.39 14.67
CA TYR A 27 22.06 2.37 15.31
C TYR A 27 23.24 2.23 14.36
N TRP A 28 23.07 1.55 13.22
CA TRP A 28 24.17 1.25 12.30
C TRP A 28 24.21 2.13 11.04
N PHE A 29 23.14 2.85 10.73
CA PHE A 29 22.99 3.58 9.47
C PHE A 29 24.15 4.56 9.21
N ASN A 30 24.47 5.40 10.20
CA ASN A 30 25.58 6.35 10.10
C ASN A 30 26.95 5.65 9.97
N TYR A 31 27.15 4.51 10.63
CA TYR A 31 28.38 3.72 10.51
C TYR A 31 28.49 3.09 9.12
N LEU A 32 27.37 2.63 8.58
CA LEU A 32 27.32 2.03 7.26
C LEU A 32 27.54 3.07 6.15
N GLU A 33 26.97 4.26 6.26
CA GLU A 33 27.28 5.39 5.35
C GLU A 33 28.77 5.71 5.34
N LEU A 34 29.41 5.73 6.51
CA LEU A 34 30.86 5.94 6.64
C LEU A 34 31.65 4.79 5.99
N ILE A 35 31.28 3.54 6.28
CA ILE A 35 31.94 2.36 5.71
C ILE A 35 31.80 2.33 4.19
N TRP A 36 30.62 2.59 3.63
CA TRP A 36 30.43 2.65 2.18
C TRP A 36 31.21 3.79 1.54
N SER A 37 31.26 4.95 2.18
CA SER A 37 32.05 6.09 1.70
C SER A 37 33.56 5.80 1.69
N ALA A 38 34.05 5.04 2.68
CA ALA A 38 35.44 4.57 2.72
C ALA A 38 35.72 3.48 1.68
N LEU A 39 34.89 2.43 1.61
CA LEU A 39 35.04 1.31 0.68
C LEU A 39 34.98 1.76 -0.79
N LYS A 40 34.20 2.79 -1.11
CA LYS A 40 34.15 3.39 -2.47
C LYS A 40 35.51 3.96 -2.91
N GLN A 41 36.33 4.43 -1.98
CA GLN A 41 37.65 5.00 -2.28
C GLN A 41 38.75 3.94 -2.44
N LEU A 42 38.49 2.69 -2.04
CA LEU A 42 39.46 1.62 -2.13
C LEU A 42 39.54 0.99 -3.53
N PRO A 43 40.72 0.46 -3.93
CA PRO A 43 40.90 -0.23 -5.19
C PRO A 43 39.92 -1.40 -5.35
N SER A 44 39.28 -1.49 -6.51
CA SER A 44 38.44 -2.64 -6.85
C SER A 44 39.29 -3.85 -7.23
N ALA A 45 38.84 -5.04 -6.84
CA ALA A 45 39.45 -6.33 -7.14
C ALA A 45 38.43 -7.26 -7.80
N LYS A 46 38.91 -8.11 -8.70
CA LYS A 46 38.12 -9.10 -9.45
C LYS A 46 38.84 -10.44 -9.49
N GLY A 47 38.10 -11.52 -9.73
CA GLY A 47 38.64 -12.88 -9.81
C GLY A 47 38.13 -13.79 -8.70
N ASN A 48 38.82 -14.91 -8.47
CA ASN A 48 38.40 -15.86 -7.44
C ASN A 48 38.87 -15.39 -6.07
N VAL A 49 37.97 -15.44 -5.10
CA VAL A 49 38.25 -15.24 -3.67
C VAL A 49 37.64 -16.38 -2.89
N TYR A 50 38.19 -16.62 -1.70
CA TYR A 50 37.83 -17.75 -0.87
C TYR A 50 37.47 -17.31 0.53
N GLN A 51 36.46 -17.96 1.11
CA GLN A 51 36.10 -17.76 2.50
C GLN A 51 35.78 -19.08 3.18
N VAL A 52 36.42 -19.30 4.33
CA VAL A 52 36.14 -20.46 5.19
C VAL A 52 35.12 -20.06 6.23
N VAL A 53 34.05 -20.84 6.33
CA VAL A 53 33.00 -20.68 7.34
C VAL A 53 32.98 -21.88 8.27
N ASN A 54 32.93 -21.63 9.57
CA ASN A 54 32.76 -22.68 10.57
C ASN A 54 31.32 -23.19 10.55
N GLY A 55 31.14 -24.50 10.38
CA GLY A 55 29.83 -25.16 10.25
C GLY A 55 29.56 -25.70 8.85
N ARG A 56 28.51 -26.53 8.74
CA ARG A 56 27.96 -27.08 7.49
C ARG A 56 26.78 -26.22 7.09
N ILE A 57 26.94 -25.38 6.07
CA ILE A 57 25.90 -24.41 5.67
C ILE A 57 25.38 -24.64 4.26
N LYS A 58 25.73 -25.76 3.61
CA LYS A 58 25.36 -26.05 2.21
C LYS A 58 23.85 -26.00 1.92
N GLU A 59 23.01 -26.31 2.91
CA GLU A 59 21.54 -26.29 2.78
C GLU A 59 21.02 -24.87 2.53
N ASN A 60 21.75 -23.85 2.98
CA ASN A 60 21.42 -22.43 2.77
C ASN A 60 21.78 -21.94 1.36
N TYR A 61 22.43 -22.77 0.54
CA TYR A 61 22.92 -22.41 -0.79
C TYR A 61 22.38 -23.38 -1.85
N PRO A 62 21.07 -23.41 -2.13
CA PRO A 62 20.51 -24.26 -3.17
C PRO A 62 21.10 -23.96 -4.57
N LYS A 63 21.48 -25.00 -5.31
CA LYS A 63 22.06 -24.87 -6.66
C LYS A 63 21.14 -24.09 -7.62
N LYS A 64 21.73 -23.24 -8.47
CA LYS A 64 21.07 -22.30 -9.41
C LYS A 64 20.24 -21.19 -8.76
N LYS A 65 20.26 -21.03 -7.44
CA LYS A 65 19.63 -19.88 -6.78
C LYS A 65 20.58 -18.70 -6.75
N ILE A 66 19.99 -17.52 -6.70
CA ILE A 66 20.69 -16.27 -6.48
C ILE A 66 20.50 -15.93 -5.01
N ILE A 67 21.59 -15.65 -4.33
CA ILE A 67 21.61 -15.25 -2.92
C ILE A 67 22.17 -13.84 -2.82
N THR A 68 21.88 -13.15 -1.72
CA THR A 68 22.42 -11.82 -1.46
C THR A 68 23.41 -11.88 -0.31
N TRP A 69 24.61 -11.37 -0.56
CA TRP A 69 25.68 -11.30 0.40
C TRP A 69 25.53 -10.05 1.27
N TRP A 70 25.05 -10.21 2.50
CA TRP A 70 24.84 -9.08 3.41
C TRP A 70 25.99 -8.84 4.39
N GLY A 71 27.02 -9.69 4.38
CA GLY A 71 28.14 -9.58 5.32
C GLY A 71 29.21 -8.59 4.89
N ILE A 72 29.71 -7.79 5.84
CA ILE A 72 31.02 -7.14 5.75
C ILE A 72 32.03 -8.10 6.37
N THR A 73 32.41 -9.10 5.58
CA THR A 73 33.44 -10.08 5.94
C THR A 73 34.46 -10.16 4.83
N SER A 74 35.72 -10.27 5.20
CA SER A 74 36.80 -10.44 4.25
C SER A 74 36.87 -11.85 3.68
N CYS A 75 37.29 -11.91 2.43
CA CYS A 75 37.69 -13.08 1.68
C CYS A 75 39.17 -12.94 1.33
N THR A 76 39.81 -14.05 1.01
CA THR A 76 41.24 -14.10 0.69
C THR A 76 41.51 -14.59 -0.72
N GLN A 77 42.60 -14.13 -1.32
CA GLN A 77 43.18 -14.69 -2.54
C GLN A 77 44.48 -15.39 -2.18
N VAL A 78 44.37 -16.64 -1.70
CA VAL A 78 45.53 -17.49 -1.43
C VAL A 78 45.48 -18.75 -2.29
N PRO A 79 46.63 -19.37 -2.58
CA PRO A 79 46.67 -20.64 -3.30
C PRO A 79 46.06 -21.79 -2.47
N ASP A 80 45.56 -22.82 -3.14
CA ASP A 80 44.79 -23.94 -2.55
C ASP A 80 45.51 -24.68 -1.40
N ASN A 81 46.84 -24.66 -1.38
CA ASN A 81 47.64 -25.30 -0.32
C ASN A 81 47.51 -24.58 1.03
N ILE A 82 47.39 -23.25 1.05
CA ILE A 82 47.20 -22.46 2.28
C ILE A 82 45.75 -22.59 2.78
N LEU A 83 44.79 -22.71 1.85
CA LEU A 83 43.38 -22.94 2.18
C LEU A 83 43.18 -24.19 3.03
N SER A 84 43.91 -25.28 2.76
CA SER A 84 43.79 -26.51 3.54
C SER A 84 44.20 -26.38 5.01
N GLU A 85 45.09 -25.45 5.34
CA GLU A 85 45.52 -25.18 6.72
C GLU A 85 44.46 -24.40 7.53
N MET A 86 43.55 -23.71 6.84
CA MET A 86 42.48 -22.92 7.44
C MET A 86 41.19 -23.74 7.69
N LEU A 87 41.12 -25.00 7.23
CA LEU A 87 39.92 -25.82 7.28
C LEU A 87 39.80 -26.64 8.57
N GLY A 88 38.65 -26.54 9.24
CA GLY A 88 38.27 -27.41 10.35
C GLY A 88 37.47 -28.63 9.88
N LYS A 89 37.39 -29.68 10.72
CA LYS A 89 36.65 -30.95 10.43
C LYS A 89 35.14 -30.77 10.14
N LYS A 90 34.59 -29.59 10.38
CA LYS A 90 33.18 -29.22 10.13
C LYS A 90 33.09 -27.81 9.56
N SER A 91 33.80 -27.55 8.47
CA SER A 91 33.81 -26.25 7.79
C SER A 91 33.17 -26.32 6.40
N THR A 92 32.75 -25.17 5.90
CA THR A 92 32.29 -24.96 4.52
C THR A 92 33.24 -23.97 3.84
N LEU A 93 33.69 -24.31 2.64
CA LEU A 93 34.51 -23.44 1.79
C LEU A 93 33.63 -22.78 0.73
N LEU A 94 33.60 -21.44 0.74
CA LEU A 94 32.97 -20.63 -0.30
C LEU A 94 34.04 -20.24 -1.33
N LYS A 95 33.83 -20.65 -2.58
CA LYS A 95 34.67 -20.28 -3.74
C LYS A 95 33.90 -19.25 -4.55
N ILE A 96 34.27 -17.99 -4.44
CA ILE A 96 33.48 -16.87 -4.98
C ILE A 96 34.25 -16.21 -6.12
N LYS A 97 33.67 -16.23 -7.31
CA LYS A 97 34.17 -15.44 -8.44
C LYS A 97 33.52 -14.07 -8.40
N ILE A 98 34.29 -13.04 -8.03
CA ILE A 98 33.82 -11.67 -7.85
C ILE A 98 34.14 -10.79 -9.07
N LEU A 99 33.25 -9.82 -9.31
CA LEU A 99 33.38 -8.75 -10.29
C LEU A 99 33.87 -7.47 -9.65
N ASN A 100 33.42 -7.14 -8.43
CA ASN A 100 33.70 -5.86 -7.79
C ASN A 100 33.88 -5.96 -6.26
N GLY A 101 34.91 -6.68 -5.81
CA GLY A 101 35.35 -6.64 -4.42
C GLY A 101 36.22 -5.42 -4.12
N LYS A 102 36.40 -5.08 -2.84
CA LYS A 102 37.28 -3.99 -2.39
C LYS A 102 38.52 -4.54 -1.70
N ASN A 103 39.70 -4.20 -2.23
CA ASN A 103 40.97 -4.61 -1.65
C ASN A 103 41.26 -3.78 -0.39
N ILE A 104 41.37 -4.46 0.76
CA ILE A 104 41.67 -3.86 2.06
C ILE A 104 43.03 -4.32 2.61
N SER A 105 43.88 -4.93 1.79
CA SER A 105 45.13 -5.56 2.24
C SER A 105 46.07 -4.59 2.97
N GLU A 106 46.11 -3.32 2.54
CA GLU A 106 46.91 -2.26 3.20
C GLU A 106 46.45 -1.96 4.64
N TYR A 107 45.21 -2.32 4.98
CA TYR A 107 44.61 -2.11 6.29
C TYR A 107 44.43 -3.42 7.07
N SER A 108 44.91 -4.54 6.53
CA SER A 108 44.81 -5.84 7.17
C SER A 108 45.81 -5.97 8.31
N CYS A 109 45.37 -6.55 9.44
CA CYS A 109 46.28 -7.00 10.49
C CYS A 109 47.14 -8.20 10.05
N LYS A 110 46.86 -8.79 8.87
CA LYS A 110 47.61 -9.87 8.26
C LYS A 110 48.33 -9.38 7.01
N SER A 111 49.55 -8.87 7.17
CA SER A 111 50.34 -8.27 6.09
C SER A 111 50.73 -9.22 4.93
N ASN A 112 50.48 -10.53 5.06
CA ASN A 112 50.97 -11.55 4.13
C ASN A 112 49.86 -12.19 3.27
N GLU A 113 48.61 -11.74 3.40
CA GLU A 113 47.47 -12.26 2.65
C GLU A 113 46.77 -11.11 1.91
N THR A 114 46.29 -11.37 0.68
CA THR A 114 45.41 -10.41 0.00
C THR A 114 44.04 -10.50 0.63
N GLU A 115 43.53 -9.40 1.17
CA GLU A 115 42.25 -9.34 1.85
C GLU A 115 41.26 -8.48 1.07
N ILE A 116 40.13 -9.09 0.67
CA ILE A 116 39.11 -8.48 -0.17
C ILE A 116 37.77 -8.54 0.53
N VAL A 117 37.07 -7.40 0.59
CA VAL A 117 35.72 -7.31 1.14
C VAL A 117 34.70 -7.24 0.01
N LEU A 118 33.68 -8.10 0.05
CA LEU A 118 32.48 -7.94 -0.77
C LEU A 118 31.56 -6.91 -0.14
N LEU A 119 30.89 -6.12 -0.97
CA LEU A 119 29.94 -5.13 -0.48
C LEU A 119 28.65 -5.81 -0.02
N PRO A 120 28.02 -5.36 1.08
CA PRO A 120 26.67 -5.80 1.43
C PRO A 120 25.69 -5.53 0.28
N GLY A 121 24.84 -6.51 -0.02
CA GLY A 121 23.94 -6.47 -1.18
C GLY A 121 24.50 -7.13 -2.44
N THR A 122 25.74 -7.61 -2.44
CA THR A 122 26.33 -8.30 -3.61
C THR A 122 25.53 -9.56 -3.92
N ARG A 123 25.01 -9.68 -5.15
CA ARG A 123 24.24 -10.85 -5.58
C ARG A 123 25.16 -11.92 -6.12
N LEU A 124 25.01 -13.15 -5.62
CA LEU A 124 25.83 -14.30 -6.01
C LEU A 124 24.93 -15.43 -6.52
N ARG A 125 25.22 -15.96 -7.71
CA ARG A 125 24.60 -17.19 -8.22
C ARG A 125 25.31 -18.40 -7.63
N VAL A 126 24.55 -19.35 -7.10
CA VAL A 126 25.07 -20.65 -6.65
C VAL A 126 25.26 -21.56 -7.84
N ASN A 127 26.49 -21.66 -8.34
CA ASN A 127 26.82 -22.46 -9.51
C ASN A 127 26.86 -23.94 -9.16
N ASN A 128 27.44 -24.29 -8.00
CA ASN A 128 27.55 -25.68 -7.57
C ASN A 128 27.68 -25.81 -6.05
N VAL A 129 27.26 -26.97 -5.55
CA VAL A 129 27.37 -27.37 -4.14
C VAL A 129 27.85 -28.81 -4.12
N SER A 130 28.97 -29.07 -3.46
CA SER A 130 29.57 -30.40 -3.42
C SER A 130 30.15 -30.71 -2.05
N TYR A 131 30.40 -31.99 -1.80
CA TYR A 131 31.11 -32.45 -0.61
C TYR A 131 32.48 -32.97 -1.03
N ASN A 132 33.55 -32.38 -0.50
CA ASN A 132 34.91 -32.86 -0.74
C ASN A 132 35.22 -33.98 0.25
N THR A 133 35.26 -35.22 -0.23
CA THR A 133 35.49 -36.41 0.60
C THR A 133 36.90 -36.48 1.19
N ASN A 134 37.89 -35.94 0.50
CA ASN A 134 39.29 -35.99 0.93
C ASN A 134 39.55 -35.02 2.08
N LEU A 135 38.93 -33.83 2.02
CA LEU A 135 39.05 -32.80 3.05
C LEU A 135 37.94 -32.87 4.10
N GLY A 136 36.87 -33.64 3.83
CA GLY A 136 35.71 -33.74 4.70
C GLY A 136 35.04 -32.40 4.92
N ILE A 137 34.83 -31.58 3.87
CA ILE A 137 34.19 -30.25 3.94
C ILE A 137 33.12 -30.07 2.86
N ASP A 138 32.23 -29.11 3.05
CA ASP A 138 31.30 -28.68 1.99
C ASP A 138 32.00 -27.61 1.15
N GLU A 139 31.82 -27.65 -0.17
CA GLU A 139 32.31 -26.64 -1.10
C GLU A 139 31.13 -26.02 -1.85
N ILE A 140 31.12 -24.70 -1.93
CA ILE A 140 30.06 -23.93 -2.59
C ILE A 140 30.71 -22.98 -3.59
N ASP A 141 30.41 -23.19 -4.87
CA ASP A 141 30.89 -22.36 -5.96
C ASP A 141 29.86 -21.25 -6.23
N LEU A 142 30.31 -20.01 -6.07
CA LEU A 142 29.52 -18.79 -6.19
C LEU A 142 30.09 -17.90 -7.29
N GLU A 143 29.22 -17.22 -8.03
CA GLU A 143 29.62 -16.22 -9.02
C GLU A 143 28.80 -14.95 -8.83
N GLU A 144 29.50 -13.83 -8.67
CA GLU A 144 28.89 -12.52 -8.64
C GLU A 144 28.23 -12.20 -9.97
N ILE A 145 26.98 -11.75 -9.91
CA ILE A 145 26.20 -11.36 -11.08
C ILE A 145 26.09 -9.85 -11.13
N SER A 146 26.35 -9.26 -12.30
CA SER A 146 26.03 -7.85 -12.52
C SER A 146 24.51 -7.66 -12.59
N ASP A 147 24.05 -6.43 -12.36
CA ASP A 147 22.62 -6.08 -12.49
C ASP A 147 22.09 -6.36 -13.91
N GLU A 148 22.94 -6.22 -14.93
CA GLU A 148 22.62 -6.56 -16.33
C GLU A 148 22.44 -8.08 -16.53
N MET A 149 23.29 -8.90 -15.92
CA MET A 149 23.19 -10.37 -15.98
C MET A 149 21.98 -10.90 -15.21
N PHE A 150 21.58 -10.22 -14.14
CA PHE A 150 20.35 -10.53 -13.41
C PHE A 150 19.11 -10.32 -14.29
N GLN A 151 19.05 -9.21 -15.03
CA GLN A 151 17.95 -8.91 -15.95
C GLN A 151 17.90 -9.87 -17.16
N SER A 152 19.04 -10.35 -17.66
CA SER A 152 19.07 -11.34 -18.75
C SER A 152 18.62 -12.74 -18.29
N ASP A 153 18.99 -13.15 -17.07
CA ASP A 153 18.57 -14.45 -16.52
C ASP A 153 17.06 -14.49 -16.22
N THR A 154 16.47 -13.36 -15.82
CA THR A 154 15.01 -13.24 -15.65
C THR A 154 14.25 -13.27 -16.98
N ASN A 155 14.86 -12.81 -18.08
CA ASN A 155 14.25 -12.80 -19.42
C ASN A 155 14.35 -14.14 -20.16
N SER A 156 15.24 -15.06 -19.74
CA SER A 156 15.51 -16.33 -20.45
C SER A 156 14.64 -17.52 -20.03
N ASN A 157 13.81 -17.39 -18.97
CA ASN A 157 12.99 -18.48 -18.43
C ASN A 157 11.47 -18.37 -18.72
N HIS A 158 11.09 -17.78 -19.85
CA HIS A 158 9.71 -17.84 -20.35
C HIS A 158 9.63 -18.64 -21.65
N THR A 159 9.58 -19.97 -21.53
CA THR A 159 8.73 -20.85 -22.38
C THR A 159 8.82 -22.30 -21.90
N THR A 160 7.94 -22.69 -20.98
CA THR A 160 7.41 -24.06 -20.96
C THR A 160 5.95 -24.00 -20.55
N LYS A 161 5.07 -24.21 -21.53
CA LYS A 161 3.66 -24.48 -21.32
C LYS A 161 3.53 -25.70 -20.40
N ARG A 162 3.14 -25.47 -19.15
CA ARG A 162 2.43 -26.47 -18.34
C ARG A 162 0.95 -26.09 -18.37
N THR A 163 0.20 -26.81 -19.18
CA THR A 163 -1.25 -26.87 -19.06
C THR A 163 -1.60 -27.56 -17.74
N SER A 164 -1.88 -26.78 -16.70
CA SER A 164 -2.64 -27.27 -15.54
C SER A 164 -4.12 -26.99 -15.78
N LYS A 165 -4.93 -28.05 -15.73
CA LYS A 165 -6.40 -28.02 -15.86
C LYS A 165 -7.12 -27.40 -14.66
N ASP A 166 -6.45 -26.58 -13.87
CA ASP A 166 -7.04 -25.88 -12.74
C ASP A 166 -6.56 -24.42 -12.76
N GLY A 167 -7.51 -23.49 -12.83
CA GLY A 167 -7.32 -22.06 -13.05
C GLY A 167 -6.82 -21.32 -11.81
N SER A 168 -5.74 -21.80 -11.20
CA SER A 168 -5.25 -21.33 -9.90
C SER A 168 -3.97 -20.49 -9.95
N PHE A 169 -3.39 -20.23 -11.13
CA PHE A 169 -2.17 -19.41 -11.25
C PHE A 169 -2.40 -17.89 -11.46
N ASP A 170 -3.62 -17.44 -11.76
CA ASP A 170 -3.88 -16.04 -12.19
C ASP A 170 -4.25 -15.03 -11.07
N LYS A 171 -4.19 -15.41 -9.77
CA LYS A 171 -4.89 -14.65 -8.71
C LYS A 171 -4.04 -14.13 -7.54
N ILE A 172 -2.72 -14.21 -7.61
CA ILE A 172 -1.87 -14.08 -6.41
C ILE A 172 -1.47 -12.63 -6.04
N TRP A 173 -1.48 -11.65 -6.95
CA TRP A 173 -0.83 -10.35 -6.64
C TRP A 173 -1.70 -9.24 -6.02
N LEU A 174 -3.02 -9.41 -5.99
CA LEU A 174 -3.94 -8.48 -5.32
C LEU A 174 -4.42 -8.94 -3.96
N GLU A 175 -4.09 -10.18 -3.57
CA GLU A 175 -4.49 -10.61 -2.25
C GLU A 175 -3.74 -9.83 -1.16
N CYS A 176 -2.54 -9.30 -1.42
CA CYS A 176 -1.66 -8.72 -0.38
C CYS A 176 -1.83 -9.50 0.94
N ARG A 177 -1.86 -10.83 0.86
CA ARG A 177 -1.54 -11.67 2.00
C ARG A 177 -0.04 -11.51 2.11
N PHE A 178 0.42 -10.61 2.96
CA PHE A 178 1.59 -10.66 3.87
C PHE A 178 2.81 -11.56 3.60
N LYS A 179 2.93 -12.23 2.46
CA LYS A 179 3.73 -13.41 2.25
C LYS A 179 4.09 -13.50 0.78
N ASP A 180 5.35 -13.24 0.48
CA ASP A 180 6.02 -14.00 -0.58
C ASP A 180 6.01 -15.50 -0.17
N PRO A 181 6.60 -16.43 -0.93
CA PRO A 181 6.62 -17.85 -0.55
C PRO A 181 7.20 -18.17 0.86
N GLU A 182 7.77 -17.19 1.57
CA GLU A 182 8.48 -17.33 2.85
C GLU A 182 7.78 -16.61 4.03
N GLY A 183 7.04 -15.52 3.79
CA GLY A 183 5.87 -15.24 4.61
C GLY A 183 5.85 -14.07 5.59
N THR A 184 6.55 -12.96 5.34
CA THR A 184 6.77 -11.94 6.39
C THR A 184 6.85 -10.47 5.95
N THR A 185 6.24 -9.99 4.84
CA THR A 185 6.35 -8.54 4.50
C THR A 185 5.08 -7.88 3.97
N ILE A 186 4.85 -6.66 4.47
CA ILE A 186 3.88 -5.69 3.97
C ILE A 186 4.54 -4.94 2.82
N ILE A 187 4.09 -5.20 1.60
CA ILE A 187 4.67 -4.59 0.40
C ILE A 187 4.02 -3.20 0.23
N LYS A 188 4.84 -2.16 0.14
CA LYS A 188 4.34 -0.81 -0.18
C LYS A 188 3.79 -0.80 -1.62
N PRO A 189 2.79 0.03 -1.95
CA PRO A 189 2.20 -0.01 -3.29
C PRO A 189 3.21 0.23 -4.44
N ASN A 190 4.27 1.03 -4.23
CA ASN A 190 5.36 1.21 -5.19
C ASN A 190 6.27 -0.03 -5.33
N GLU A 191 6.46 -0.79 -4.25
CA GLU A 191 7.24 -2.03 -4.24
C GLU A 191 6.50 -3.19 -4.96
N CYS A 192 5.17 -3.07 -5.11
CA CYS A 192 4.35 -4.01 -5.87
C CYS A 192 4.46 -3.85 -7.41
N GLU A 193 4.90 -2.69 -7.92
CA GLU A 193 4.84 -2.37 -9.35
C GLU A 193 5.51 -3.39 -10.30
N PRO A 194 6.67 -3.98 -9.97
CA PRO A 194 7.30 -5.00 -10.80
C PRO A 194 6.46 -6.28 -10.97
N TYR A 195 5.49 -6.50 -10.08
CA TYR A 195 4.74 -7.75 -9.97
C TYR A 195 3.26 -7.61 -10.34
N LEU A 196 2.84 -6.41 -10.79
CA LEU A 196 1.46 -6.16 -11.16
C LEU A 196 1.05 -7.01 -12.36
N THR A 197 -0.03 -7.76 -12.18
CA THR A 197 -0.71 -8.46 -13.26
C THR A 197 -1.98 -7.72 -13.61
N GLU A 198 -2.30 -7.65 -14.90
CA GLU A 198 -3.57 -7.10 -15.37
C GLU A 198 -4.60 -8.22 -15.56
N PRO A 199 -5.90 -7.94 -15.39
CA PRO A 199 -6.93 -8.92 -15.67
C PRO A 199 -6.94 -9.29 -17.16
N SER A 200 -7.08 -10.59 -17.45
CA SER A 200 -7.00 -11.14 -18.81
C SER A 200 -8.27 -10.97 -19.65
N GLY A 201 -9.36 -10.46 -19.07
CA GLY A 201 -10.65 -10.27 -19.74
C GLY A 201 -10.91 -8.85 -20.24
N SER A 202 -11.90 -8.70 -21.13
CA SER A 202 -12.32 -7.39 -21.64
C SER A 202 -12.94 -6.53 -20.54
N ILE A 203 -12.41 -5.31 -20.37
CA ILE A 203 -12.99 -4.29 -19.50
C ILE A 203 -13.69 -3.23 -20.35
N ASP A 204 -14.91 -2.86 -19.97
CA ASP A 204 -15.60 -1.71 -20.56
C ASP A 204 -14.79 -0.43 -20.31
N ARG A 205 -14.30 0.19 -21.38
CA ARG A 205 -13.44 1.39 -21.32
C ARG A 205 -14.15 2.58 -20.66
N HIS A 206 -15.45 2.73 -20.87
CA HIS A 206 -16.21 3.83 -20.30
C HIS A 206 -16.38 3.65 -18.78
N ILE A 207 -16.68 2.41 -18.34
CA ILE A 207 -16.73 2.07 -16.91
C ILE A 207 -15.36 2.26 -16.25
N LEU A 208 -14.28 1.80 -16.91
CA LEU A 208 -12.92 1.97 -16.40
C LEU A 208 -12.53 3.44 -16.28
N ASN A 209 -12.86 4.27 -17.28
CA ASN A 209 -12.60 5.71 -17.25
C ASN A 209 -13.27 6.40 -16.05
N ARG A 210 -14.50 6.01 -15.69
CA ARG A 210 -15.18 6.52 -14.49
C ARG A 210 -14.59 6.00 -13.19
N ILE A 211 -14.24 4.71 -13.12
CA ILE A 211 -13.57 4.12 -11.95
C ILE A 211 -12.23 4.79 -11.69
N MET A 212 -11.38 4.88 -12.71
CA MET A 212 -10.09 5.56 -12.61
C MET A 212 -10.27 7.03 -12.28
N GLY A 213 -11.25 7.70 -12.91
CA GLY A 213 -11.56 9.09 -12.61
C GLY A 213 -11.92 9.29 -11.15
N SER A 214 -12.77 8.44 -10.57
CA SER A 214 -13.18 8.51 -9.17
C SER A 214 -12.02 8.28 -8.19
N ILE A 215 -11.23 7.22 -8.40
CA ILE A 215 -10.12 6.87 -7.50
C ILE A 215 -8.97 7.89 -7.61
N PHE A 216 -8.57 8.28 -8.82
CA PHE A 216 -7.56 9.33 -8.97
C PHE A 216 -8.08 10.70 -8.54
N GLY A 217 -9.36 10.98 -8.78
CA GLY A 217 -9.98 12.23 -8.34
C GLY A 217 -9.91 12.39 -6.83
N LEU A 218 -10.20 11.33 -6.09
CA LEU A 218 -10.00 11.25 -4.63
C LEU A 218 -8.56 11.58 -4.25
N ILE A 219 -7.59 10.83 -4.80
CA ILE A 219 -6.17 10.96 -4.46
C ILE A 219 -5.63 12.35 -4.79
N LEU A 220 -6.09 12.95 -5.90
CA LEU A 220 -5.74 14.32 -6.25
C LEU A 220 -6.36 15.35 -5.31
N GLY A 221 -7.62 15.14 -4.90
CA GLY A 221 -8.30 15.99 -3.93
C GLY A 221 -7.59 15.99 -2.59
N ASP A 222 -7.33 14.79 -2.06
CA ASP A 222 -6.52 14.55 -0.86
C ASP A 222 -5.16 15.26 -0.96
N ALA A 223 -4.34 14.91 -1.97
CA ALA A 223 -3.00 15.48 -2.11
C ALA A 223 -2.98 17.01 -2.27
N LEU A 224 -4.00 17.60 -2.89
CA LEU A 224 -4.15 19.06 -2.98
C LEU A 224 -4.50 19.69 -1.64
N GLY A 225 -5.46 19.10 -0.92
CA GLY A 225 -5.93 19.63 0.34
C GLY A 225 -4.94 19.44 1.48
N ALA A 226 -4.14 18.36 1.48
CA ALA A 226 -3.13 18.08 2.49
C ALA A 226 -2.06 19.19 2.59
N HIS A 227 -1.82 19.91 1.49
CA HIS A 227 -0.90 21.04 1.45
C HIS A 227 -1.34 22.22 2.33
N VAL A 228 -2.65 22.39 2.53
CA VAL A 228 -3.25 23.52 3.26
C VAL A 228 -4.18 23.09 4.38
N GLU A 229 -4.06 21.84 4.81
CA GLU A 229 -4.84 21.28 5.90
C GLU A 229 -4.70 22.13 7.17
N PHE A 230 -5.81 22.30 7.89
CA PHE A 230 -5.95 23.15 9.08
C PHE A 230 -5.73 24.64 8.86
N ARG A 231 -5.57 25.11 7.61
CA ARG A 231 -5.51 26.55 7.32
C ARG A 231 -6.93 27.12 7.29
N PRO A 232 -7.18 28.25 7.99
CA PRO A 232 -8.49 28.88 7.97
C PRO A 232 -8.79 29.47 6.59
N HIS A 233 -10.07 29.59 6.26
CA HIS A 233 -10.51 30.20 4.99
C HIS A 233 -9.87 31.57 4.71
N THR A 234 -9.67 32.40 5.75
CA THR A 234 -9.02 33.72 5.62
C THR A 234 -7.58 33.64 5.11
N TYR A 235 -6.85 32.57 5.44
CA TYR A 235 -5.51 32.33 4.91
C TYR A 235 -5.54 32.00 3.42
N LEU A 236 -6.54 31.21 2.99
CA LEU A 236 -6.70 30.77 1.60
C LEU A 236 -7.22 31.87 0.68
N LEU A 237 -7.96 32.86 1.19
CA LEU A 237 -8.28 34.07 0.44
C LEU A 237 -7.01 34.84 0.03
N ALA A 238 -6.00 34.87 0.89
CA ALA A 238 -4.73 35.54 0.61
C ALA A 238 -3.73 34.63 -0.13
N ASN A 239 -3.81 33.31 0.07
CA ASN A 239 -2.87 32.32 -0.45
C ASN A 239 -3.63 31.16 -1.12
N PRO A 240 -4.36 31.41 -2.22
CA PRO A 240 -5.22 30.40 -2.82
C PRO A 240 -4.39 29.25 -3.39
N VAL A 241 -4.89 28.03 -3.17
CA VAL A 241 -4.39 26.84 -3.85
C VAL A 241 -4.79 26.93 -5.31
N THR A 242 -3.81 26.82 -6.21
CA THR A 242 -3.98 26.95 -7.67
C THR A 242 -3.42 25.75 -8.43
N ASP A 243 -2.57 24.96 -7.79
CA ASP A 243 -1.84 23.86 -8.41
C ASP A 243 -1.42 22.80 -7.39
N LEU A 244 -1.15 21.59 -7.87
CA LEU A 244 -0.66 20.48 -7.04
C LEU A 244 0.80 20.74 -6.62
N ARG A 245 1.04 20.77 -5.31
CA ARG A 245 2.36 21.05 -4.70
C ARG A 245 2.59 20.12 -3.52
N GLY A 246 3.85 19.85 -3.21
CA GLY A 246 4.23 19.22 -1.94
C GLY A 246 4.27 20.24 -0.79
N GLY A 247 4.54 19.78 0.43
CA GLY A 247 4.64 20.58 1.65
C GLY A 247 3.47 20.32 2.59
N GLY A 248 2.88 21.39 3.12
CA GLY A 248 1.79 21.32 4.09
C GLY A 248 2.22 20.90 5.50
N THR A 249 1.24 20.59 6.33
CA THR A 249 1.41 20.23 7.75
C THR A 249 2.39 19.07 7.93
N TRP A 250 2.36 18.12 7.00
CA TRP A 250 3.12 16.88 7.06
C TRP A 250 4.39 16.88 6.21
N GLY A 251 4.67 17.96 5.46
CA GLY A 251 5.86 18.06 4.61
C GLY A 251 5.88 17.04 3.45
N LEU A 252 4.71 16.73 2.88
CA LEU A 252 4.54 15.70 1.86
C LEU A 252 5.27 16.05 0.55
N GLU A 253 5.75 15.05 -0.17
CA GLU A 253 6.19 15.23 -1.55
C GLU A 253 4.98 15.49 -2.47
N LYS A 254 5.25 16.10 -3.63
CA LYS A 254 4.19 16.37 -4.61
C LYS A 254 3.52 15.05 -5.04
N GLY A 255 2.21 14.94 -4.83
CA GLY A 255 1.40 13.78 -5.21
C GLY A 255 1.39 12.62 -4.21
N GLN A 256 1.99 12.82 -3.02
CA GLN A 256 1.67 12.02 -1.84
C GLN A 256 0.33 12.47 -1.25
N PHE A 257 -0.34 11.54 -0.57
CA PHE A 257 -1.73 11.62 -0.10
C PHE A 257 -1.82 11.09 1.35
N THR A 258 -2.87 11.43 2.10
CA THR A 258 -3.02 11.19 3.54
C THR A 258 -3.72 9.85 3.85
N ASP A 259 -4.43 9.78 4.97
CA ASP A 259 -5.25 8.62 5.33
C ASP A 259 -6.42 8.41 4.37
N ASP A 260 -6.96 9.47 3.77
CA ASP A 260 -8.02 9.42 2.74
C ASP A 260 -7.67 8.44 1.61
N GLY A 261 -6.56 8.70 0.91
CA GLY A 261 -6.05 7.84 -0.14
C GLY A 261 -5.64 6.48 0.38
N SER A 262 -4.97 6.41 1.54
CA SER A 262 -4.48 5.14 2.12
C SER A 262 -5.63 4.18 2.45
N MET A 263 -6.69 4.67 3.10
CA MET A 263 -7.86 3.88 3.46
C MET A 263 -8.70 3.53 2.22
N THR A 264 -8.75 4.39 1.21
CA THR A 264 -9.36 4.06 -0.09
C THR A 264 -8.68 2.86 -0.73
N LEU A 265 -7.34 2.88 -0.80
CA LEU A 265 -6.57 1.80 -1.39
C LEU A 265 -6.71 0.51 -0.57
N CYS A 266 -6.79 0.59 0.76
CA CYS A 266 -7.11 -0.55 1.61
C CYS A 266 -8.48 -1.16 1.26
N LEU A 267 -9.52 -0.35 1.14
CA LEU A 267 -10.89 -0.80 0.83
C LEU A 267 -10.97 -1.42 -0.58
N ALA A 268 -10.39 -0.76 -1.57
CA ALA A 268 -10.30 -1.26 -2.93
C ALA A 268 -9.59 -2.62 -2.99
N ASN A 269 -8.48 -2.78 -2.26
CA ASN A 269 -7.78 -4.06 -2.16
C ASN A 269 -8.64 -5.13 -1.50
N SER A 270 -9.38 -4.80 -0.42
CA SER A 270 -10.29 -5.75 0.23
C SER A 270 -11.32 -6.30 -0.76
N LEU A 271 -11.99 -5.42 -1.50
CA LEU A 271 -13.01 -5.78 -2.47
C LEU A 271 -12.47 -6.69 -3.57
N VAL A 272 -11.31 -6.34 -4.14
CA VAL A 272 -10.68 -7.10 -5.23
C VAL A 272 -10.15 -8.44 -4.74
N ALA A 273 -9.42 -8.47 -3.62
CA ALA A 273 -8.85 -9.70 -3.05
C ALA A 273 -9.95 -10.69 -2.64
N ARG A 274 -10.98 -10.20 -1.94
CA ARG A 274 -12.07 -11.04 -1.44
C ARG A 274 -13.13 -11.32 -2.50
N ARG A 275 -13.14 -10.55 -3.61
CA ARG A 275 -14.14 -10.62 -4.71
C ARG A 275 -15.57 -10.42 -4.21
N ARG A 276 -15.70 -9.77 -3.06
CA ARG A 276 -16.92 -9.47 -2.33
C ARG A 276 -16.62 -8.41 -1.30
N PHE A 277 -17.66 -7.84 -0.72
CA PHE A 277 -17.52 -7.01 0.47
C PHE A 277 -17.43 -7.90 1.70
N LEU A 278 -16.34 -7.75 2.47
CA LEU A 278 -16.12 -8.44 3.73
C LEU A 278 -15.66 -7.40 4.78
N PRO A 279 -16.56 -6.93 5.66
CA PRO A 279 -16.24 -5.92 6.68
C PRO A 279 -15.03 -6.26 7.55
N TYR A 280 -14.84 -7.55 7.85
CA TYR A 280 -13.71 -8.03 8.63
C TYR A 280 -12.37 -7.74 7.92
N ASP A 281 -12.26 -8.09 6.64
CA ASP A 281 -11.04 -7.87 5.84
C ASP A 281 -10.79 -6.38 5.58
N GLN A 282 -11.86 -5.57 5.48
CA GLN A 282 -11.75 -4.11 5.47
C GLN A 282 -11.06 -3.58 6.75
N LEU A 283 -11.50 -4.03 7.94
CA LEU A 283 -10.88 -3.65 9.22
C LEU A 283 -9.44 -4.18 9.35
N VAL A 284 -9.18 -5.40 8.88
CA VAL A 284 -7.83 -5.98 8.84
C VAL A 284 -6.89 -5.10 8.01
N ARG A 285 -7.29 -4.68 6.81
CA ARG A 285 -6.44 -3.82 5.95
C ARG A 285 -6.24 -2.43 6.53
N TYR A 286 -7.26 -1.85 7.17
CA TYR A 286 -7.10 -0.60 7.91
C TYR A 286 -6.16 -0.75 9.12
N LYS A 287 -6.22 -1.88 9.83
CA LYS A 287 -5.26 -2.20 10.89
C LYS A 287 -3.84 -2.32 10.34
N TRP A 288 -3.64 -2.97 9.20
CA TRP A 288 -2.32 -3.06 8.56
C TRP A 288 -1.76 -1.70 8.17
N TRP A 289 -2.61 -0.81 7.66
CA TRP A 289 -2.23 0.57 7.42
C TRP A 289 -1.85 1.26 8.73
N PHE A 290 -2.71 1.20 9.74
CA PHE A 290 -2.51 1.83 11.04
C PHE A 290 -1.21 1.38 11.74
N ARG A 291 -0.91 0.08 11.70
CA ARG A 291 0.24 -0.51 12.41
C ARG A 291 1.55 -0.46 11.61
N HIS A 292 1.47 -0.48 10.29
CA HIS A 292 2.64 -0.75 9.46
C HIS A 292 2.75 0.09 8.18
N GLY A 293 1.84 1.04 7.96
CA GLY A 293 1.86 1.89 6.76
C GLY A 293 1.48 1.17 5.47
N TYR A 294 0.77 0.04 5.53
CA TYR A 294 0.20 -0.61 4.34
C TYR A 294 -0.61 0.40 3.51
N MET A 295 -0.33 0.49 2.21
CA MET A 295 -0.95 1.46 1.28
C MET A 295 -0.70 2.95 1.60
N SER A 296 0.23 3.27 2.51
CA SER A 296 0.63 4.65 2.78
C SER A 296 1.50 5.22 1.66
N SER A 297 1.32 6.51 1.37
CA SER A 297 2.17 7.26 0.44
C SER A 297 3.56 7.60 1.00
N THR A 298 3.70 7.60 2.33
CA THR A 298 4.96 7.88 3.05
C THR A 298 5.61 6.63 3.63
N GLY A 299 4.91 5.48 3.57
CA GLY A 299 5.35 4.20 4.14
C GLY A 299 5.08 4.04 5.64
N THR A 300 4.40 5.00 6.28
CA THR A 300 3.94 4.93 7.68
C THR A 300 2.50 5.42 7.80
N CYS A 301 1.77 5.02 8.83
CA CYS A 301 0.49 5.65 9.17
C CYS A 301 0.73 7.05 9.71
N PHE A 302 0.03 8.04 9.16
CA PHE A 302 -0.08 9.40 9.69
C PHE A 302 -1.51 9.90 9.44
N ASP A 303 -1.86 11.03 10.03
CA ASP A 303 -3.17 11.70 9.88
C ASP A 303 -4.43 10.93 10.30
N ILE A 304 -4.28 9.77 10.94
CA ILE A 304 -5.43 8.96 11.34
C ILE A 304 -6.38 9.72 12.29
N GLY A 305 -7.63 9.90 11.84
CA GLY A 305 -8.69 10.47 12.67
C GLY A 305 -8.99 9.67 13.95
N GLU A 306 -9.34 10.38 15.02
CA GLU A 306 -9.50 9.80 16.37
C GLU A 306 -10.60 8.72 16.45
N SER A 307 -11.73 8.90 15.74
CA SER A 307 -12.80 7.90 15.66
C SER A 307 -12.32 6.61 14.98
N THR A 308 -11.62 6.73 13.84
CA THR A 308 -11.01 5.59 13.14
C THR A 308 -10.02 4.87 14.04
N LYS A 309 -9.11 5.60 14.68
CA LYS A 309 -8.11 5.04 15.61
C LYS A 309 -8.77 4.24 16.74
N LYS A 310 -9.80 4.81 17.39
CA LYS A 310 -10.56 4.12 18.44
C LYS A 310 -11.22 2.84 17.94
N ALA A 311 -11.84 2.88 16.77
CA ALA A 311 -12.47 1.71 16.18
C ALA A 311 -11.46 0.60 15.84
N LEU A 312 -10.27 0.95 15.34
CA LEU A 312 -9.21 -0.04 15.07
C LEU A 312 -8.62 -0.65 16.34
N CYS A 313 -8.41 0.15 17.39
CA CYS A 313 -7.99 -0.37 18.70
C CYS A 313 -9.05 -1.33 19.28
N GLU A 314 -10.34 -0.98 19.18
CA GLU A 314 -11.43 -1.86 19.61
C GLU A 314 -11.49 -3.15 18.79
N PHE A 315 -11.26 -3.06 17.47
CA PHE A 315 -11.16 -4.22 16.60
C PHE A 315 -10.04 -5.18 17.04
N GLU A 316 -8.84 -4.66 17.32
CA GLU A 316 -7.69 -5.44 17.81
C GLU A 316 -7.97 -6.14 19.15
N ASN A 317 -8.61 -5.41 20.08
CA ASN A 317 -9.04 -5.98 21.36
C ASN A 317 -10.02 -7.14 21.15
N ARG A 318 -11.01 -6.95 20.26
CA ARG A 318 -11.97 -8.02 19.90
C ARG A 318 -11.31 -9.18 19.20
N GLN A 319 -10.35 -8.95 18.30
CA GLN A 319 -9.57 -10.01 17.67
C GLN A 319 -8.85 -10.86 18.72
N THR A 320 -8.21 -10.22 19.71
CA THR A 320 -7.51 -10.92 20.79
C THR A 320 -8.44 -11.82 21.61
N VAL A 321 -9.58 -11.27 22.05
CA VAL A 321 -10.57 -12.03 22.83
C VAL A 321 -11.20 -13.16 21.99
N PHE A 322 -11.51 -12.89 20.73
CA PHE A 322 -12.09 -13.86 19.81
C PHE A 322 -11.12 -15.00 19.52
N ALA A 323 -9.85 -14.69 19.26
CA ALA A 323 -8.78 -15.66 19.03
C ALA A 323 -8.62 -16.60 20.22
N GLN A 324 -8.56 -16.06 21.44
CA GLN A 324 -8.50 -16.87 22.66
C GLN A 324 -9.73 -17.78 22.82
N LYS A 325 -10.93 -17.24 22.56
CA LYS A 325 -12.19 -17.98 22.73
C LYS A 325 -12.32 -19.18 21.77
N TYR A 326 -11.82 -19.04 20.55
CA TYR A 326 -11.96 -20.04 19.50
C TYR A 326 -10.66 -20.82 19.20
N GLY A 327 -9.59 -20.60 19.99
CA GLY A 327 -8.33 -21.31 19.83
C GLY A 327 -7.58 -20.98 18.54
N ILE A 328 -7.69 -19.74 18.06
CA ILE A 328 -7.02 -19.24 16.86
C ILE A 328 -5.75 -18.51 17.29
N SER A 329 -4.64 -18.68 16.58
CA SER A 329 -3.43 -17.90 16.87
C SER A 329 -3.59 -16.43 16.44
N LEU A 330 -2.87 -15.52 17.10
CA LEU A 330 -2.88 -14.10 16.71
C LEU A 330 -2.23 -13.85 15.34
N GLU A 331 -1.40 -14.77 14.85
CA GLU A 331 -0.79 -14.70 13.52
C GLU A 331 -1.79 -15.05 12.42
N GLU A 332 -2.79 -15.89 12.73
CA GLU A 332 -3.80 -16.35 11.77
C GLU A 332 -5.08 -15.52 11.78
N ILE A 333 -5.33 -14.75 12.85
CA ILE A 333 -6.61 -14.06 13.06
C ILE A 333 -6.95 -13.09 11.92
N ASP A 334 -5.97 -12.43 11.32
CA ASP A 334 -6.17 -11.52 10.18
C ASP A 334 -6.57 -12.25 8.89
N PHE A 335 -6.25 -13.53 8.78
CA PHE A 335 -6.49 -14.35 7.59
C PHE A 335 -7.70 -15.27 7.75
N LEU A 336 -8.55 -15.00 8.73
CA LEU A 336 -9.74 -15.80 9.01
C LEU A 336 -10.62 -15.94 7.75
N SER A 337 -10.80 -17.18 7.31
CA SER A 337 -11.59 -17.52 6.12
C SER A 337 -12.80 -18.39 6.42
N ASP A 338 -12.94 -18.88 7.66
CA ASP A 338 -14.10 -19.65 8.10
C ASP A 338 -15.33 -18.72 8.21
N GLU A 339 -16.35 -18.95 7.38
CA GLU A 339 -17.53 -18.09 7.31
C GLU A 339 -18.35 -18.12 8.61
N GLN A 340 -18.42 -19.25 9.33
CA GLN A 340 -19.16 -19.31 10.59
C GLN A 340 -18.48 -18.50 11.70
N LEU A 341 -17.15 -18.46 11.69
CA LEU A 341 -16.38 -17.62 12.61
C LEU A 341 -16.47 -16.14 12.22
N LEU A 342 -16.38 -15.83 10.92
CA LEU A 342 -16.56 -14.46 10.42
C LEU A 342 -17.94 -13.89 10.79
N GLU A 343 -19.01 -14.68 10.68
CA GLU A 343 -20.37 -14.28 11.08
C GLU A 343 -20.51 -14.02 12.59
N LYS A 344 -19.73 -14.73 13.41
CA LYS A 344 -19.71 -14.54 14.87
C LYS A 344 -18.90 -13.32 15.31
N PHE A 345 -18.04 -12.79 14.46
CA PHE A 345 -17.19 -11.65 14.80
C PHE A 345 -17.97 -10.34 14.68
N ASN A 346 -18.08 -9.59 15.78
CA ASN A 346 -18.73 -8.29 15.77
C ASN A 346 -17.80 -7.19 15.21
N VAL A 347 -17.99 -6.86 13.94
CA VAL A 347 -17.24 -5.82 13.19
C VAL A 347 -17.67 -4.37 13.50
N SER A 348 -18.75 -4.16 14.27
CA SER A 348 -19.20 -2.82 14.66
C SER A 348 -18.34 -2.32 15.82
N CYS A 349 -17.14 -1.82 15.51
CA CYS A 349 -16.13 -1.40 16.49
C CYS A 349 -16.18 0.11 16.84
N SER A 350 -17.09 0.86 16.21
CA SER A 350 -17.27 2.29 16.47
C SER A 350 -18.19 2.58 17.65
N SER A 351 -18.04 3.79 18.22
CA SER A 351 -19.07 4.41 19.06
C SER A 351 -20.23 4.96 18.22
N ASP A 352 -21.43 4.99 18.81
CA ASP A 352 -22.68 5.45 18.18
C ASP A 352 -22.70 6.96 17.86
N GLY A 353 -21.86 7.77 18.51
CA GLY A 353 -21.78 9.23 18.29
C GLY A 353 -20.71 9.66 17.29
N ALA A 354 -20.00 8.73 16.65
CA ALA A 354 -18.92 9.04 15.73
C ALA A 354 -19.47 9.52 14.37
N ALA A 355 -19.75 10.82 14.25
CA ALA A 355 -20.29 11.47 13.04
C ALA A 355 -19.23 12.19 12.18
N GLY A 356 -17.99 11.70 12.21
CA GLY A 356 -16.86 12.23 11.44
C GLY A 356 -16.98 11.95 9.93
N ASN A 357 -16.36 12.79 9.11
CA ASN A 357 -16.30 12.67 7.65
C ASN A 357 -15.41 11.53 7.12
N GLY A 358 -14.62 10.88 8.00
CA GLY A 358 -13.70 9.82 7.58
C GLY A 358 -14.32 8.56 6.97
N VAL A 359 -15.66 8.47 6.97
CA VAL A 359 -16.40 7.46 6.19
C VAL A 359 -16.52 7.80 4.71
N LEU A 360 -16.68 9.09 4.37
CA LEU A 360 -16.90 9.56 3.00
C LEU A 360 -15.59 9.69 2.23
N MET A 361 -14.51 10.05 2.92
CA MET A 361 -13.17 10.25 2.34
C MET A 361 -12.65 9.04 1.55
N ARG A 362 -13.15 7.85 1.86
CA ARG A 362 -12.67 6.56 1.33
C ARG A 362 -13.72 5.71 0.61
N LEU A 363 -14.91 6.24 0.38
CA LEU A 363 -16.11 5.43 0.10
C LEU A 363 -16.14 4.83 -1.31
N ALA A 364 -15.62 5.54 -2.31
CA ALA A 364 -15.76 5.25 -3.74
C ALA A 364 -15.57 3.78 -4.16
N PRO A 365 -14.62 2.99 -3.64
CA PRO A 365 -14.43 1.61 -4.09
C PRO A 365 -15.71 0.75 -4.00
N VAL A 366 -16.54 0.94 -2.98
CA VAL A 366 -17.78 0.14 -2.79
C VAL A 366 -18.82 0.40 -3.89
N PRO A 367 -19.33 1.63 -4.10
CA PRO A 367 -20.31 1.88 -5.15
C PRO A 367 -19.74 1.64 -6.56
N LEU A 368 -18.44 1.79 -6.78
CA LEU A 368 -17.80 1.46 -8.07
C LEU A 368 -17.82 -0.06 -8.33
N PHE A 369 -17.45 -0.87 -7.33
CA PHE A 369 -17.41 -2.33 -7.45
C PHE A 369 -18.80 -2.94 -7.63
N PHE A 370 -19.81 -2.41 -6.92
CA PHE A 370 -21.19 -2.94 -6.96
C PHE A 370 -22.15 -2.14 -7.85
N CYS A 371 -21.65 -1.25 -8.72
CA CYS A 371 -22.49 -0.29 -9.47
C CYS A 371 -23.64 -0.91 -10.27
N ARG A 372 -23.53 -2.19 -10.68
CA ARG A 372 -24.58 -2.92 -11.41
C ARG A 372 -25.76 -3.37 -10.55
N ASN A 373 -25.61 -3.36 -9.23
CA ASN A 373 -26.69 -3.61 -8.29
C ASN A 373 -26.83 -2.41 -7.33
N PRO A 374 -27.61 -1.38 -7.71
CA PRO A 374 -27.71 -0.15 -6.93
C PRO A 374 -28.16 -0.35 -5.48
N GLU A 375 -29.11 -1.25 -5.21
CA GLU A 375 -29.57 -1.53 -3.84
C GLU A 375 -28.43 -2.08 -2.97
N ILE A 376 -27.68 -3.06 -3.50
CA ILE A 376 -26.51 -3.63 -2.81
C ILE A 376 -25.43 -2.56 -2.62
N ALA A 377 -25.11 -1.78 -3.66
CA ALA A 377 -24.11 -0.73 -3.60
C ALA A 377 -24.43 0.31 -2.51
N VAL A 378 -25.68 0.79 -2.45
CA VAL A 378 -26.14 1.76 -1.44
C VAL A 378 -26.11 1.14 -0.04
N LYS A 379 -26.60 -0.09 0.12
CA LYS A 379 -26.55 -0.80 1.41
C LYS A 379 -25.12 -0.96 1.91
N LEU A 380 -24.23 -1.48 1.08
CA LEU A 380 -22.84 -1.76 1.45
C LEU A 380 -22.04 -0.48 1.68
N SER A 381 -22.39 0.62 1.01
CA SER A 381 -21.80 1.94 1.29
C SER A 381 -22.05 2.34 2.75
N GLY A 382 -23.28 2.17 3.25
CA GLY A 382 -23.60 2.40 4.66
C GLY A 382 -22.83 1.48 5.62
N VAL A 383 -22.76 0.18 5.32
CA VAL A 383 -22.05 -0.80 6.16
C VAL A 383 -20.55 -0.51 6.23
N SER A 384 -19.93 -0.07 5.13
CA SER A 384 -18.52 0.31 5.06
C SER A 384 -18.15 1.50 5.96
N GLY A 385 -19.06 2.46 6.10
CA GLY A 385 -18.90 3.57 7.05
C GLY A 385 -19.07 3.10 8.51
N GLN A 386 -20.14 2.33 8.75
CA GLN A 386 -20.59 1.92 10.09
C GLN A 386 -19.51 1.27 10.95
N ILE A 387 -18.64 0.46 10.36
CA ILE A 387 -17.61 -0.29 11.09
C ILE A 387 -16.60 0.60 11.84
N THR A 388 -16.46 1.87 11.45
CA THR A 388 -15.56 2.85 12.10
C THR A 388 -16.27 4.11 12.62
N HIS A 389 -17.53 4.33 12.20
CA HIS A 389 -18.33 5.49 12.53
C HIS A 389 -19.79 5.07 12.68
N GLY A 390 -20.25 4.92 13.93
CA GLY A 390 -21.53 4.32 14.28
C GLY A 390 -22.72 5.29 14.23
N ASP A 391 -22.48 6.59 14.02
CA ASP A 391 -23.56 7.57 13.95
C ASP A 391 -24.37 7.41 12.66
N MET A 392 -25.70 7.41 12.77
CA MET A 392 -26.59 7.24 11.63
C MET A 392 -26.38 8.31 10.55
N LYS A 393 -25.95 9.52 10.90
CA LYS A 393 -25.60 10.58 9.94
C LYS A 393 -24.43 10.17 9.06
N ALA A 394 -23.42 9.50 9.63
CA ALA A 394 -22.28 8.99 8.87
C ALA A 394 -22.70 7.83 7.94
N ILE A 395 -23.53 6.93 8.46
CA ILE A 395 -24.06 5.78 7.70
C ILE A 395 -24.92 6.25 6.52
N ASP A 396 -25.86 7.17 6.77
CA ASP A 396 -26.77 7.68 5.75
C ASP A 396 -26.08 8.60 4.75
N ALA A 397 -25.08 9.39 5.18
CA ALA A 397 -24.21 10.11 4.25
C ALA A 397 -23.55 9.14 3.26
N CYS A 398 -23.05 7.99 3.74
CA CYS A 398 -22.46 6.98 2.86
C CYS A 398 -23.49 6.36 1.91
N ARG A 399 -24.69 6.05 2.39
CA ARG A 399 -25.77 5.51 1.55
C ARG A 399 -26.14 6.48 0.44
N TYR A 400 -26.36 7.75 0.77
CA TYR A 400 -26.70 8.77 -0.20
C TYR A 400 -25.56 9.03 -1.18
N TYR A 401 -24.34 9.20 -0.69
CA TYR A 401 -23.17 9.46 -1.52
C TYR A 401 -22.85 8.27 -2.46
N GLY A 402 -22.97 7.04 -1.96
CA GLY A 402 -22.88 5.83 -2.77
C GLY A 402 -23.93 5.78 -3.88
N ALA A 403 -25.17 6.21 -3.61
CA ALA A 403 -26.22 6.33 -4.64
C ALA A 403 -25.84 7.32 -5.74
N LEU A 404 -25.22 8.46 -5.39
CA LEU A 404 -24.77 9.45 -6.37
C LEU A 404 -23.69 8.86 -7.30
N ILE A 405 -22.69 8.17 -6.76
CA ILE A 405 -21.65 7.51 -7.57
C ILE A 405 -22.28 6.43 -8.46
N VAL A 406 -23.19 5.61 -7.94
CA VAL A 406 -23.89 4.60 -8.75
C VAL A 406 -24.67 5.25 -9.89
N ALA A 407 -25.42 6.33 -9.64
CA ALA A 407 -26.16 7.03 -10.68
C ALA A 407 -25.26 7.56 -11.80
N ILE A 408 -24.07 8.07 -11.46
CA ILE A 408 -23.05 8.47 -12.42
C ILE A 408 -22.57 7.28 -13.26
N MET A 409 -22.33 6.12 -12.63
CA MET A 409 -21.96 4.89 -13.36
C MET A 409 -23.05 4.43 -14.34
N HIS A 410 -24.31 4.81 -14.08
CA HIS A 410 -25.48 4.62 -14.96
C HIS A 410 -25.76 5.82 -15.88
N ASN A 411 -24.79 6.71 -16.10
CA ASN A 411 -24.88 7.86 -17.00
C ASN A 411 -25.96 8.90 -16.64
N THR A 412 -26.30 9.03 -15.36
CA THR A 412 -27.16 10.14 -14.90
C THR A 412 -26.40 11.45 -15.07
N ASP A 413 -27.04 12.44 -15.72
CA ASP A 413 -26.45 13.77 -15.87
C ASP A 413 -26.45 14.56 -14.54
N LYS A 414 -25.72 15.67 -14.52
CA LYS A 414 -25.48 16.45 -13.30
C LYS A 414 -26.75 17.10 -12.75
N ASP A 415 -27.66 17.56 -13.61
CA ASP A 415 -28.88 18.25 -13.19
C ASP A 415 -29.86 17.26 -12.54
N GLN A 416 -30.00 16.08 -13.14
CA GLN A 416 -30.78 14.99 -12.56
C GLN A 416 -30.17 14.50 -11.24
N LEU A 417 -28.85 14.34 -11.19
CA LEU A 417 -28.12 13.87 -10.01
C LEU A 417 -28.28 14.80 -8.81
N LEU A 418 -28.32 16.11 -9.05
CA LEU A 418 -28.43 17.16 -8.03
C LEU A 418 -29.86 17.71 -7.88
N SER A 419 -30.86 17.05 -8.49
CA SER A 419 -32.26 17.39 -8.31
C SER A 419 -32.76 17.00 -6.92
N GLU A 420 -33.73 17.74 -6.39
CA GLU A 420 -34.34 17.46 -5.08
C GLU A 420 -35.08 16.11 -5.08
N ASP A 421 -35.55 15.68 -6.24
CA ASP A 421 -36.29 14.44 -6.44
C ASP A 421 -35.38 13.22 -6.61
N PHE A 422 -34.06 13.39 -6.79
CA PHE A 422 -33.14 12.28 -7.03
C PHE A 422 -33.30 11.19 -5.97
N TYR A 423 -33.17 11.57 -4.69
CA TYR A 423 -33.29 10.63 -3.58
C TYR A 423 -34.70 10.00 -3.51
N LEU A 424 -35.75 10.81 -3.60
CA LEU A 424 -37.14 10.35 -3.51
C LEU A 424 -37.47 9.34 -4.62
N SER A 425 -37.00 9.59 -5.84
CA SER A 425 -37.20 8.70 -6.99
C SER A 425 -36.54 7.32 -6.82
N LYS A 426 -35.47 7.24 -6.02
CA LYS A 426 -34.72 6.00 -5.75
C LYS A 426 -35.04 5.36 -4.41
N MET A 427 -35.79 6.04 -3.53
CA MET A 427 -36.05 5.62 -2.15
C MET A 427 -36.61 4.18 -2.06
N LYS A 428 -37.56 3.84 -2.93
CA LYS A 428 -38.18 2.51 -2.94
C LYS A 428 -37.22 1.42 -3.40
N THR A 429 -36.44 1.69 -4.44
CA THR A 429 -35.65 0.67 -5.16
C THR A 429 -34.22 0.54 -4.64
N TRP A 430 -33.54 1.64 -4.38
CA TRP A 430 -32.11 1.62 -4.01
C TRP A 430 -31.91 1.71 -2.49
N PHE A 431 -32.83 2.38 -1.79
CA PHE A 431 -32.76 2.54 -0.34
C PHE A 431 -33.67 1.55 0.41
N ASN A 432 -34.42 0.70 -0.30
CA ASN A 432 -35.33 -0.30 0.26
C ASN A 432 -36.30 0.29 1.31
N ASN A 433 -36.86 1.47 0.99
CA ASN A 433 -37.76 2.25 1.85
C ASN A 433 -37.19 2.65 3.22
N LYS A 434 -35.87 2.53 3.45
CA LYS A 434 -35.23 3.01 4.68
C LYS A 434 -34.89 4.48 4.50
N PRO A 435 -35.58 5.41 5.20
CA PRO A 435 -35.32 6.83 5.03
C PRO A 435 -33.91 7.21 5.46
N LEU A 436 -33.44 8.35 4.96
CA LEU A 436 -32.26 9.04 5.47
C LEU A 436 -32.64 9.84 6.72
N VAL A 437 -31.71 10.02 7.65
CA VAL A 437 -31.85 11.02 8.72
C VAL A 437 -31.99 12.44 8.15
N SER A 438 -32.71 13.29 8.88
CA SER A 438 -33.13 14.63 8.43
C SER A 438 -32.01 15.49 7.87
N GLU A 439 -30.84 15.46 8.48
CA GLU A 439 -29.69 16.27 8.10
C GLU A 439 -29.15 15.86 6.73
N ILE A 440 -29.09 14.56 6.44
CA ILE A 440 -28.66 14.05 5.14
C ILE A 440 -29.77 14.23 4.10
N GLU A 441 -31.03 14.08 4.50
CA GLU A 441 -32.17 14.37 3.62
C GLU A 441 -32.20 15.86 3.21
N ASN A 442 -31.86 16.78 4.11
CA ASN A 442 -31.74 18.21 3.78
C ASN A 442 -30.63 18.47 2.76
N VAL A 443 -29.49 17.78 2.89
CA VAL A 443 -28.43 17.83 1.88
C VAL A 443 -28.93 17.26 0.55
N ALA A 444 -29.64 16.14 0.56
CA ALA A 444 -30.22 15.53 -0.64
C ALA A 444 -31.26 16.42 -1.33
N LYS A 445 -31.95 17.28 -0.57
CA LYS A 445 -32.87 18.31 -1.07
C LYS A 445 -32.17 19.60 -1.51
N GLY A 446 -30.84 19.62 -1.56
CA GLY A 446 -30.09 20.72 -2.18
C GLY A 446 -29.64 21.82 -1.24
N SER A 447 -29.47 21.56 0.07
CA SER A 447 -28.93 22.57 1.00
C SER A 447 -27.56 23.13 0.57
N PHE A 448 -26.82 22.39 -0.26
CA PHE A 448 -25.54 22.78 -0.86
C PHE A 448 -25.65 23.81 -2.01
N LYS A 449 -26.85 24.09 -2.54
CA LYS A 449 -27.06 25.02 -3.66
C LYS A 449 -27.01 26.48 -3.19
N LYS A 450 -25.79 26.94 -2.87
CA LYS A 450 -25.53 28.28 -2.33
C LYS A 450 -24.54 29.04 -3.22
N ASP A 451 -24.99 30.17 -3.77
CA ASP A 451 -24.24 30.91 -4.81
C ASP A 451 -22.90 31.44 -4.31
N LYS A 452 -22.80 31.85 -3.04
CA LYS A 452 -21.58 32.47 -2.47
C LYS A 452 -20.74 31.51 -1.63
N GLY A 453 -21.06 30.21 -1.64
CA GLY A 453 -20.27 29.18 -0.97
C GLY A 453 -20.02 29.47 0.51
N TYR A 454 -18.77 29.80 0.86
CA TYR A 454 -18.39 30.10 2.24
C TYR A 454 -19.22 31.23 2.86
N ASP A 455 -19.54 32.29 2.12
CA ASP A 455 -20.31 33.42 2.67
C ASP A 455 -21.77 33.05 2.98
N ASP A 456 -22.31 32.06 2.28
CA ASP A 456 -23.67 31.53 2.52
C ASP A 456 -23.67 30.33 3.52
N GLY A 457 -22.53 30.09 4.17
CA GLY A 457 -22.43 29.11 5.26
C GLY A 457 -21.96 27.71 4.84
N ILE A 458 -21.46 27.50 3.62
CA ILE A 458 -20.78 26.24 3.26
C ILE A 458 -19.48 26.11 4.05
N ARG A 459 -19.26 24.96 4.70
CA ARG A 459 -18.06 24.71 5.52
C ARG A 459 -17.52 23.32 5.23
N GLY A 460 -16.25 23.19 4.85
CA GLY A 460 -15.55 21.92 4.75
C GLY A 460 -14.96 21.55 6.11
N LYS A 461 -15.73 20.93 7.01
CA LYS A 461 -15.30 20.56 8.37
C LYS A 461 -15.41 19.07 8.59
N GLY A 462 -14.70 18.57 9.60
CA GLY A 462 -14.70 17.16 10.06
C GLY A 462 -16.06 16.53 10.36
N TYR A 463 -17.15 17.30 10.40
CA TYR A 463 -18.51 16.77 10.53
C TYR A 463 -19.05 16.31 9.18
N VAL A 464 -19.52 15.06 9.12
CA VAL A 464 -19.88 14.39 7.85
C VAL A 464 -20.91 15.16 7.01
N VAL A 465 -21.90 15.80 7.65
CA VAL A 465 -22.94 16.58 6.95
C VAL A 465 -22.33 17.79 6.26
N ASN A 466 -21.43 18.50 6.94
CA ASN A 466 -20.78 19.69 6.40
C ASN A 466 -19.83 19.35 5.25
N SER A 467 -19.01 18.31 5.43
CA SER A 467 -18.12 17.81 4.38
C SER A 467 -18.88 17.39 3.11
N LEU A 468 -19.99 16.65 3.27
CA LEU A 468 -20.84 16.24 2.15
C LEU A 468 -21.47 17.45 1.46
N GLU A 469 -22.02 18.39 2.22
CA GLU A 469 -22.62 19.63 1.69
C GLU A 469 -21.58 20.45 0.90
N ALA A 470 -20.37 20.60 1.44
CA ALA A 470 -19.28 21.33 0.81
C ALA A 470 -18.79 20.68 -0.51
N ALA A 471 -18.62 19.35 -0.52
CA ALA A 471 -18.25 18.64 -1.74
C ALA A 471 -19.33 18.75 -2.84
N LEU A 472 -20.61 18.64 -2.46
CA LEU A 472 -21.71 18.81 -3.40
C LEU A 472 -21.88 20.26 -3.87
N TRP A 473 -21.60 21.24 -3.03
CA TRP A 473 -21.55 22.65 -3.44
C TRP A 473 -20.47 22.88 -4.50
N ALA A 474 -19.25 22.40 -4.26
CA ALA A 474 -18.16 22.53 -5.21
C ALA A 474 -18.46 21.80 -6.53
N PHE A 475 -19.10 20.63 -6.45
CA PHE A 475 -19.57 19.91 -7.63
C PHE A 475 -20.66 20.68 -8.36
N TRP A 476 -21.69 21.17 -7.67
CA TRP A 476 -22.80 21.93 -8.24
C TRP A 476 -22.34 23.22 -8.95
N SER A 477 -21.50 24.02 -8.29
CA SER A 477 -21.11 25.36 -8.72
C SER A 477 -20.04 25.43 -9.82
N THR A 478 -19.46 24.30 -10.23
CA THR A 478 -18.34 24.27 -11.20
C THR A 478 -18.60 23.36 -12.41
N HIS A 479 -17.84 23.53 -13.49
CA HIS A 479 -18.07 22.84 -14.77
C HIS A 479 -16.92 21.94 -15.24
N SER A 480 -15.84 21.88 -14.45
CA SER A 480 -14.72 20.97 -14.68
C SER A 480 -14.20 20.41 -13.37
N PHE A 481 -13.48 19.27 -13.45
CA PHE A 481 -12.83 18.67 -12.30
C PHE A 481 -11.87 19.66 -11.61
N LYS A 482 -11.05 20.36 -12.40
CA LYS A 482 -10.02 21.26 -11.87
C LYS A 482 -10.63 22.46 -11.14
N GLU A 483 -11.66 23.07 -11.71
CA GLU A 483 -12.34 24.20 -11.05
C GLU A 483 -12.96 23.78 -9.72
N GLY A 484 -13.68 22.66 -9.69
CA GLY A 484 -14.37 22.26 -8.47
C GLY A 484 -13.46 21.71 -7.39
N VAL A 485 -12.38 20.99 -7.73
CA VAL A 485 -11.44 20.52 -6.69
C VAL A 485 -10.72 21.71 -6.04
N LEU A 486 -10.35 22.73 -6.83
CA LEU A 486 -9.77 23.95 -6.29
C LEU A 486 -10.82 24.75 -5.48
N ALA A 487 -12.09 24.77 -5.89
CA ALA A 487 -13.15 25.39 -5.10
C ALA A 487 -13.33 24.68 -3.74
N ALA A 488 -13.32 23.34 -3.72
CA ALA A 488 -13.42 22.53 -2.51
C ALA A 488 -12.24 22.79 -1.55
N VAL A 489 -11.00 22.74 -2.05
CA VAL A 489 -9.80 22.98 -1.23
C VAL A 489 -9.78 24.40 -0.67
N ASN A 490 -10.15 25.40 -1.47
CA ASN A 490 -10.10 26.81 -1.03
C ASN A 490 -11.22 27.21 -0.05
N LEU A 491 -12.15 26.30 0.30
CA LEU A 491 -13.05 26.53 1.43
C LEU A 491 -12.31 26.61 2.77
N GLY A 492 -11.15 25.94 2.89
CA GLY A 492 -10.38 25.89 4.13
C GLY A 492 -10.91 24.90 5.15
N ASP A 493 -10.33 24.97 6.36
CA ASP A 493 -10.57 24.07 7.49
C ASP A 493 -10.09 22.63 7.20
N ASP A 494 -11.00 21.72 6.85
CA ASP A 494 -10.75 20.30 6.57
C ASP A 494 -10.69 20.08 5.04
N THR A 495 -9.56 20.50 4.47
CA THR A 495 -9.40 20.75 3.04
C THR A 495 -9.12 19.51 2.23
N ASP A 496 -8.33 18.57 2.76
CA ASP A 496 -8.04 17.28 2.13
C ASP A 496 -9.30 16.43 2.04
N THR A 497 -10.02 16.24 3.15
CA THR A 497 -11.23 15.39 3.14
C THR A 497 -12.31 15.97 2.25
N THR A 498 -12.58 17.28 2.33
CA THR A 498 -13.60 17.91 1.48
C THR A 498 -13.26 17.76 -0.01
N ALA A 499 -11.99 17.93 -0.36
CA ALA A 499 -11.52 17.79 -1.74
C ALA A 499 -11.47 16.34 -2.21
N ALA A 500 -11.14 15.38 -1.35
CA ALA A 500 -11.19 13.95 -1.63
C ALA A 500 -12.63 13.47 -1.87
N ILE A 501 -13.59 13.94 -1.06
CA ILE A 501 -15.01 13.68 -1.29
C ILE A 501 -15.43 14.28 -2.62
N TYR A 502 -15.17 15.57 -2.90
CA TYR A 502 -15.44 16.14 -4.22
C TYR A 502 -14.81 15.30 -5.35
N GLY A 503 -13.55 14.93 -5.18
CA GLY A 503 -12.72 14.25 -6.17
C GLY A 503 -13.29 12.90 -6.60
N GLN A 504 -13.82 12.13 -5.65
CA GLN A 504 -14.53 10.88 -5.91
C GLN A 504 -15.72 11.06 -6.86
N LEU A 505 -16.61 12.01 -6.56
CA LEU A 505 -17.83 12.24 -7.32
C LEU A 505 -17.54 12.86 -8.68
N ALA A 506 -16.79 13.97 -8.68
CA ALA A 506 -16.43 14.70 -9.89
C ALA A 506 -15.56 13.85 -10.81
N GLY A 507 -14.64 13.08 -10.24
CA GLY A 507 -13.80 12.15 -10.98
C GLY A 507 -14.61 11.05 -11.67
N ALA A 508 -15.60 10.46 -10.98
CA ALA A 508 -16.52 9.51 -11.60
C ALA A 508 -17.35 10.15 -12.73
N TYR A 509 -17.75 11.41 -12.54
CA TYR A 509 -18.62 12.14 -13.47
C TYR A 509 -17.88 12.54 -14.75
N TYR A 510 -16.76 13.25 -14.62
CA TYR A 510 -15.95 13.76 -15.74
C TYR A 510 -15.09 12.65 -16.38
N GLY A 511 -14.68 11.66 -15.60
CA GLY A 511 -13.83 10.55 -16.04
C GLY A 511 -12.34 10.90 -16.10
N TYR A 512 -11.50 9.88 -15.96
CA TYR A 512 -10.03 9.95 -15.88
C TYR A 512 -9.38 10.81 -16.96
N ASP A 513 -9.84 10.69 -18.21
CA ASP A 513 -9.29 11.44 -19.35
C ASP A 513 -9.48 12.97 -19.24
N LYS A 514 -10.39 13.43 -18.37
CA LYS A 514 -10.67 14.84 -18.13
C LYS A 514 -9.99 15.40 -16.88
N LEU A 515 -9.28 14.57 -16.12
CA LEU A 515 -8.48 15.03 -14.99
C LEU A 515 -7.17 15.67 -15.48
N PRO A 516 -6.57 16.60 -14.71
CA PRO A 516 -5.29 17.22 -15.08
C PRO A 516 -4.16 16.17 -15.14
N GLN A 517 -3.69 15.86 -16.34
CA GLN A 517 -2.71 14.78 -16.56
C GLN A 517 -1.37 15.05 -15.88
N GLU A 518 -0.94 16.31 -15.79
CA GLU A 518 0.26 16.71 -15.06
C GLU A 518 0.20 16.37 -13.56
N TRP A 519 -1.01 16.46 -12.97
CA TRP A 519 -1.23 16.09 -11.57
C TRP A 519 -1.22 14.59 -11.41
N ILE A 520 -1.93 13.87 -12.29
CA ILE A 520 -1.93 12.40 -12.34
C ILE A 520 -0.51 11.85 -12.43
N ASN A 521 0.35 12.43 -13.27
CA ASN A 521 1.73 11.98 -13.45
C ASN A 521 2.60 12.17 -12.21
N SER A 522 2.18 13.02 -11.26
CA SER A 522 2.88 13.22 -9.99
C SER A 522 2.38 12.28 -8.88
N VAL A 523 1.29 11.54 -9.09
CA VAL A 523 0.68 10.68 -8.06
C VAL A 523 1.62 9.55 -7.64
N TYR A 524 1.83 9.41 -6.34
CA TYR A 524 2.59 8.32 -5.77
C TYR A 524 1.98 6.95 -6.10
N SER A 525 2.80 6.00 -6.54
CA SER A 525 2.37 4.65 -6.96
C SER A 525 1.29 4.63 -8.04
N LYS A 526 1.32 5.59 -8.98
CA LYS A 526 0.35 5.72 -10.08
C LYS A 526 0.03 4.37 -10.74
N ARG A 527 1.04 3.61 -11.16
CA ARG A 527 0.85 2.35 -11.91
C ARG A 527 0.10 1.31 -11.09
N TYR A 528 0.38 1.22 -9.79
CA TYR A 528 -0.36 0.38 -8.86
C TYR A 528 -1.85 0.72 -8.83
N ILE A 529 -2.16 2.02 -8.70
CA ILE A 529 -3.54 2.52 -8.61
C ILE A 529 -4.28 2.26 -9.93
N GLU A 530 -3.64 2.47 -11.08
CA GLU A 530 -4.21 2.14 -12.39
C GLU A 530 -4.55 0.65 -12.50
N CYS A 531 -3.63 -0.22 -12.08
CA CYS A 531 -3.84 -1.66 -12.07
C CYS A 531 -5.00 -2.04 -11.14
N LEU A 532 -5.04 -1.51 -9.92
CA LEU A 532 -6.12 -1.74 -8.97
C LEU A 532 -7.48 -1.33 -9.55
N CYS A 533 -7.57 -0.19 -10.24
CA CYS A 533 -8.79 0.25 -10.92
C CYS A 533 -9.26 -0.73 -12.01
N LYS A 534 -8.34 -1.28 -12.81
CA LYS A 534 -8.66 -2.33 -13.79
C LYS A 534 -9.28 -3.56 -13.12
N TRP A 535 -8.75 -3.95 -11.96
CA TRP A 535 -9.27 -5.08 -11.21
C TRP A 535 -10.60 -4.82 -10.51
N ILE A 536 -10.85 -3.60 -10.02
CA ILE A 536 -12.18 -3.19 -9.55
C ILE A 536 -13.20 -3.36 -10.67
N ALA A 537 -12.88 -2.86 -11.88
CA ALA A 537 -13.75 -2.97 -13.05
C ALA A 537 -14.00 -4.44 -13.44
N TYR A 538 -12.94 -5.26 -13.42
CA TYR A 538 -13.01 -6.66 -13.81
C TYR A 538 -13.78 -7.52 -12.79
N GLU A 539 -13.40 -7.52 -11.51
CA GLU A 539 -14.06 -8.37 -10.49
C GLU A 539 -15.48 -7.87 -10.19
N GLY A 540 -15.73 -6.55 -10.18
CA GLY A 540 -17.07 -5.99 -10.05
C GLY A 540 -18.02 -6.43 -11.17
N ASN A 541 -17.49 -6.61 -12.40
CA ASN A 541 -18.24 -7.19 -13.51
C ASN A 541 -18.61 -8.67 -13.25
N GLN A 542 -17.72 -9.46 -12.64
CA GLN A 542 -17.94 -10.88 -12.35
C GLN A 542 -18.92 -11.11 -11.19
N SER A 543 -18.90 -10.25 -10.17
CA SER A 543 -19.82 -10.35 -9.02
C SER A 543 -21.29 -10.19 -9.43
N TYR A 544 -21.57 -9.58 -10.59
CA TYR A 544 -22.91 -9.51 -11.18
C TYR A 544 -23.37 -10.85 -11.77
N SER A 545 -22.48 -11.62 -12.39
CA SER A 545 -22.83 -12.85 -13.13
C SER A 545 -23.03 -14.09 -12.24
N LYS A 546 -22.82 -13.98 -10.93
CA LYS A 546 -22.91 -15.09 -9.95
C LYS A 546 -24.11 -14.99 -9.01
N ASN A 547 -24.90 -13.92 -9.13
CA ASN A 547 -26.23 -13.78 -8.52
C ASN A 547 -27.28 -13.87 -9.63
#